data_AF-A0A9X7PDJ7-F1
#
_entry.id   AF-A0A9X7PDJ7-F1
#
_cell.length_a   1.000
_cell.length_b   1.000
_cell.length_c   1.000
_cell.angle_alpha   90.00
_cell.angle_beta   90.00
_cell.angle_gamma   90.00
#
_symmetry.space_group_name_H-M   'P 1'
#
loop_
_entity.id
_entity.type
_entity.pdbx_description
1 polymer ?
#
loop_
_entity_poly.entity_id
_entity_poly.type
_entity_poly.pdbx_seq_one_letter_code
_entity_poly.pdbx_strand_id
1 'polypeptide(L)'
;MTAPGPGTASGHGPVLLGIRHHGPGSARAVRAALEQCRPAAVLVEGPPEADAIVHLADEEGMRPPVALLAHAADDPGRAAFWPLAEFSPEWVAIRWALAHGVPVRFIDLPAAHTLALGADDGERPDSEPAGSGGPQAGAP
;
A
#
# COMPACT_ATOMS: atom_id res chain seq x y z
N MET A 1 -41.00 -33.90 8.06
CA MET A 1 -40.31 -33.60 6.79
C MET A 1 -39.67 -32.23 6.97
N THR A 2 -38.45 -32.19 7.50
CA THR A 2 -37.78 -30.97 7.93
C THR A 2 -36.95 -30.43 6.77
N ALA A 3 -37.17 -29.18 6.38
CA ALA A 3 -36.42 -28.54 5.30
C ALA A 3 -34.95 -28.33 5.71
N PRO A 4 -33.99 -28.50 4.79
CA PRO A 4 -32.60 -28.16 5.05
C PRO A 4 -32.45 -26.64 5.23
N GLY A 5 -31.72 -26.23 6.27
CA GLY A 5 -31.37 -24.83 6.50
C GLY A 5 -30.45 -24.29 5.39
N PRO A 6 -30.34 -22.95 5.25
CA PRO A 6 -29.55 -22.34 4.19
C PRO A 6 -28.09 -22.76 4.36
N GLY A 7 -27.58 -23.54 3.40
CA GLY A 7 -26.19 -23.96 3.35
C GLY A 7 -25.28 -22.74 3.32
N THR A 8 -24.33 -22.70 4.24
CA THR A 8 -23.19 -21.79 4.16
C THR A 8 -22.43 -22.15 2.89
N ALA A 9 -22.56 -21.32 1.86
CA ALA A 9 -21.74 -21.40 0.66
C ALA A 9 -20.28 -21.19 1.09
N SER A 10 -19.57 -22.29 1.33
CA SER A 10 -18.13 -22.28 1.50
C SER A 10 -17.54 -22.01 0.12
N GLY A 11 -17.23 -20.74 -0.15
CA GLY A 11 -16.47 -20.34 -1.33
C GLY A 11 -15.01 -20.74 -1.11
N HIS A 12 -14.59 -21.87 -1.67
CA HIS A 12 -13.28 -22.49 -1.40
C HIS A 12 -12.12 -21.88 -2.22
N GLY A 13 -12.10 -20.55 -2.42
CA GLY A 13 -11.09 -19.91 -3.26
C GLY A 13 -10.70 -18.52 -2.78
N PRO A 14 -9.54 -18.00 -3.24
CA PRO A 14 -9.09 -16.66 -2.91
C PRO A 14 -10.09 -15.61 -3.43
N VAL A 15 -10.33 -14.57 -2.63
CA VAL A 15 -11.08 -13.39 -3.03
C VAL A 15 -10.10 -12.33 -3.48
N LEU A 16 -10.14 -11.95 -4.76
CA LEU A 16 -9.32 -10.86 -5.29
C LEU A 16 -10.11 -9.56 -5.25
N LEU A 17 -9.57 -8.56 -4.54
CA LEU A 17 -10.15 -7.23 -4.44
C LEU A 17 -9.32 -6.27 -5.30
N GLY A 18 -9.83 -5.88 -6.46
CA GLY A 18 -9.21 -4.84 -7.27
C GLY A 18 -9.34 -3.48 -6.58
N ILE A 19 -8.22 -2.81 -6.34
CA ILE A 19 -8.20 -1.54 -5.59
C ILE A 19 -7.73 -0.36 -6.44
N ARG A 20 -8.05 0.84 -5.95
CA ARG A 20 -7.40 2.08 -6.37
C ARG A 20 -6.65 2.58 -5.13
N HIS A 21 -5.32 2.66 -5.22
CA HIS A 21 -4.39 2.93 -4.11
C HIS A 21 -4.75 4.17 -3.26
N HIS A 22 -5.55 5.11 -3.80
CA HIS A 22 -5.95 6.34 -3.12
C HIS A 22 -7.47 6.62 -3.14
N GLY A 23 -8.29 5.57 -3.22
CA GLY A 23 -9.75 5.72 -3.26
C GLY A 23 -10.41 5.50 -1.89
N PRO A 24 -10.98 6.52 -1.21
CA PRO A 24 -11.72 6.32 0.04
C PRO A 24 -12.93 5.38 -0.11
N GLY A 25 -13.49 5.27 -1.32
CA GLY A 25 -14.50 4.26 -1.65
C GLY A 25 -13.93 2.84 -1.68
N SER A 26 -12.72 2.65 -2.20
CA SER A 26 -12.04 1.35 -2.24
C SER A 26 -11.67 0.87 -0.83
N ALA A 27 -11.16 1.77 0.03
CA ALA A 27 -10.86 1.43 1.41
C ALA A 27 -12.10 0.97 2.20
N ARG A 28 -13.24 1.66 2.04
CA ARG A 28 -14.52 1.22 2.65
C ARG A 28 -15.00 -0.12 2.10
N ALA A 29 -14.87 -0.34 0.79
CA ALA A 29 -15.27 -1.59 0.15
C ALA A 29 -14.40 -2.78 0.62
N VAL A 30 -13.08 -2.59 0.74
CA VAL A 30 -12.16 -3.60 1.27
C VAL A 30 -12.53 -3.97 2.71
N ARG A 31 -12.75 -2.97 3.57
CA ARG A 31 -13.21 -3.23 4.95
C ARG A 31 -14.50 -4.05 4.97
N ALA A 32 -15.50 -3.64 4.19
CA ALA A 32 -16.78 -4.35 4.12
C ALA A 32 -16.63 -5.79 3.61
N ALA A 33 -15.76 -6.02 2.63
CA ALA A 33 -15.48 -7.35 2.10
C ALA A 33 -14.81 -8.25 3.16
N LEU A 34 -13.81 -7.74 3.89
CA LEU A 34 -13.13 -8.48 4.95
C LEU A 34 -14.08 -8.88 6.09
N GLU A 35 -14.96 -7.97 6.52
CA GLU A 35 -15.99 -8.26 7.53
C GLU A 35 -16.96 -9.36 7.10
N GLN A 36 -17.28 -9.43 5.80
CA GLN A 36 -18.20 -10.42 5.24
C GLN A 36 -17.53 -11.78 5.03
N CYS A 37 -16.33 -11.81 4.45
CA CYS A 37 -15.69 -13.07 4.07
C CYS A 37 -14.86 -13.70 5.20
N ARG A 38 -14.38 -12.89 6.16
CA ARG A 38 -13.56 -13.33 7.32
C ARG A 38 -12.48 -14.34 6.90
N PRO A 39 -11.51 -13.90 6.08
CA PRO A 39 -10.56 -14.82 5.48
C PRO A 39 -9.60 -15.38 6.52
N ALA A 40 -9.02 -16.55 6.23
CA ALA A 40 -8.00 -17.15 7.07
C ALA A 40 -6.64 -16.43 6.99
N ALA A 41 -6.42 -15.62 5.95
CA ALA A 41 -5.25 -14.77 5.75
C ALA A 41 -5.59 -13.59 4.83
N VAL A 42 -4.86 -12.50 4.98
CA VAL A 42 -4.94 -11.31 4.12
C VAL A 42 -3.62 -11.14 3.39
N LEU A 43 -3.68 -11.02 2.05
CA LEU A 43 -2.53 -10.81 1.19
C LEU A 43 -2.61 -9.39 0.62
N VAL A 44 -1.54 -8.62 0.74
CA VAL A 44 -1.51 -7.19 0.41
C VAL A 44 -0.34 -6.91 -0.52
N GLU A 45 -0.53 -5.99 -1.46
CA GLU A 45 0.56 -5.49 -2.31
C GLU A 45 1.62 -4.78 -1.44
N GLY A 46 2.87 -4.96 -1.81
CA GLY A 46 4.05 -4.52 -1.06
C GLY A 46 5.15 -5.60 -1.05
N PRO A 47 6.39 -5.21 -0.68
CA PRO A 47 7.54 -6.09 -0.73
C PRO A 47 7.55 -7.08 0.44
N PRO A 48 7.92 -8.36 0.22
CA PRO A 48 7.95 -9.38 1.27
C PRO A 48 8.91 -9.05 2.42
N GLU A 49 9.92 -8.21 2.20
CA GLU A 49 10.82 -7.71 3.24
C GLU A 49 10.06 -6.97 4.37
N ALA A 50 8.90 -6.39 4.07
CA ALA A 50 8.08 -5.68 5.04
C ALA A 50 7.27 -6.62 5.98
N ASP A 51 7.21 -7.92 5.69
CA ASP A 51 6.50 -8.90 6.53
C ASP A 51 6.98 -8.86 7.98
N ALA A 52 8.29 -8.69 8.19
CA ALA A 52 8.91 -8.68 9.52
C ALA A 52 8.46 -7.48 10.37
N ILE A 53 8.05 -6.37 9.74
CA ILE A 53 7.71 -5.10 10.41
C ILE A 53 6.22 -4.75 10.32
N VAL A 54 5.40 -5.55 9.64
CA VAL A 54 3.96 -5.28 9.45
C VAL A 54 3.21 -5.12 10.77
N HIS A 55 3.65 -5.81 11.83
CA HIS A 55 3.06 -5.72 13.17
C HIS A 55 3.12 -4.31 13.76
N LEU A 56 4.12 -3.49 13.36
CA LEU A 56 4.23 -2.11 13.81
C LEU A 56 3.05 -1.25 13.35
N ALA A 57 2.30 -1.69 12.33
CA ALA A 57 1.09 -0.99 11.90
C ALA A 57 0.01 -0.97 12.99
N ASP A 58 0.04 -1.86 14.00
CA ASP A 58 -0.94 -1.83 15.10
C ASP A 58 -0.58 -0.85 16.23
N GLU A 59 0.68 -0.42 16.32
CA GLU A 59 1.18 0.50 17.34
C GLU A 59 0.42 1.85 17.33
N GLU A 60 0.09 2.38 18.50
CA GLU A 60 -0.68 3.64 18.66
C GLU A 60 -0.01 4.85 17.99
N GLY A 61 1.33 4.85 17.95
CA GLY A 61 2.13 5.88 17.30
C GLY A 61 2.23 5.75 15.78
N MET A 62 1.87 4.59 15.20
CA MET A 62 1.97 4.33 13.76
C MET A 62 0.71 4.84 13.06
N ARG A 63 0.67 6.16 12.82
CA ARG A 63 -0.48 6.85 12.23
C ARG A 63 -0.16 7.33 10.82
N PRO A 64 -0.99 7.02 9.81
CA PRO A 64 -0.76 7.47 8.44
C PRO A 64 -0.84 9.01 8.32
N PRO A 65 -0.15 9.62 7.32
CA PRO A 65 0.59 8.97 6.25
C PRO A 65 1.92 8.38 6.72
N VAL A 66 2.15 7.12 6.36
CA VAL A 66 3.41 6.38 6.59
C VAL A 66 3.86 5.74 5.29
N ALA A 67 5.11 5.30 5.19
CA ALA A 67 5.58 4.57 4.03
C ALA A 67 6.50 3.44 4.46
N LEU A 68 6.43 2.32 3.73
CA LEU A 68 7.55 1.38 3.73
C LEU A 68 8.67 1.99 2.89
N LEU A 69 9.88 1.96 3.42
CA LEU A 69 11.09 2.43 2.75
C LEU A 69 12.06 1.27 2.59
N ALA A 70 12.46 1.00 1.36
CA ALA A 70 13.61 0.16 1.05
C ALA A 70 14.65 0.99 0.32
N HIS A 71 15.93 0.78 0.62
CA HIS A 71 17.03 1.42 -0.08
C HIS A 71 18.13 0.41 -0.34
N ALA A 72 18.96 0.66 -1.35
CA ALA A 72 20.15 -0.15 -1.57
C ALA A 72 21.17 0.12 -0.45
N ALA A 73 21.84 -0.93 0.01
CA ALA A 73 22.77 -0.84 1.14
C ALA A 73 24.04 -0.06 0.79
N ASP A 74 24.46 -0.13 -0.47
CA ASP A 74 25.63 0.53 -1.04
C ASP A 74 25.35 1.95 -1.54
N ASP A 75 24.09 2.24 -1.86
CA ASP A 75 23.63 3.56 -2.31
C ASP A 75 22.25 3.88 -1.71
N PRO A 76 22.20 4.56 -0.54
CA PRO A 76 20.94 4.97 0.10
C PRO A 76 20.10 5.94 -0.73
N GLY A 77 20.70 6.62 -1.72
CA GLY A 77 19.97 7.49 -2.66
C GLY A 77 19.05 6.69 -3.59
N ARG A 78 19.37 5.42 -3.82
CA ARG A 78 18.53 4.47 -4.55
C ARG A 78 17.52 3.84 -3.59
N ALA A 79 16.33 4.43 -3.53
CA ALA A 79 15.26 4.04 -2.62
C ALA A 79 13.92 3.84 -3.34
N ALA A 80 13.07 3.00 -2.76
CA ALA A 80 11.70 2.76 -3.16
C ALA A 80 10.77 2.98 -1.97
N PHE A 81 9.60 3.56 -2.26
CA PHE A 81 8.61 3.94 -1.26
C PHE A 81 7.26 3.29 -1.60
N TRP A 82 6.62 2.70 -0.59
CA TRP A 82 5.23 2.25 -0.66
C TRP A 82 4.39 3.07 0.32
N PRO A 83 3.79 4.18 -0.14
CA PRO A 83 3.05 5.10 0.73
C PRO A 83 1.70 4.51 1.14
N LEU A 84 1.36 4.65 2.42
CA LEU A 84 0.14 4.20 3.05
C LEU A 84 -0.54 5.39 3.73
N ALA A 85 -1.76 5.70 3.28
CA ALA A 85 -2.60 6.75 3.84
C ALA A 85 -3.78 6.15 4.62
N GLU A 86 -4.49 6.96 5.40
CA GLU A 86 -5.69 6.49 6.12
C GLU A 86 -6.76 5.93 5.16
N PHE A 87 -6.80 6.46 3.93
CA PHE A 87 -7.69 6.02 2.86
C PHE A 87 -7.06 4.99 1.91
N SER A 88 -5.87 4.46 2.21
CA SER A 88 -5.27 3.35 1.47
C SER A 88 -6.03 2.05 1.78
N PRO A 89 -6.52 1.32 0.77
CA PRO A 89 -7.11 0.00 0.97
C PRO A 89 -6.15 -0.99 1.64
N GLU A 90 -4.87 -0.91 1.34
CA GLU A 90 -3.79 -1.71 1.93
C GLU A 90 -3.64 -1.43 3.43
N TRP A 91 -3.58 -0.16 3.82
CA TRP A 91 -3.53 0.24 5.24
C TRP A 91 -4.74 -0.30 6.01
N VAL A 92 -5.94 -0.15 5.44
CA VAL A 92 -7.18 -0.67 6.04
C VAL A 92 -7.16 -2.19 6.15
N ALA A 93 -6.67 -2.91 5.14
CA ALA A 93 -6.57 -4.37 5.17
C ALA A 93 -5.59 -4.85 6.24
N ILE A 94 -4.42 -4.22 6.36
CA ILE A 94 -3.39 -4.52 7.36
C ILE A 94 -3.95 -4.30 8.77
N ARG A 95 -4.51 -3.11 9.06
CA ARG A 95 -5.08 -2.80 10.39
C ARG A 95 -6.23 -3.74 10.74
N TRP A 96 -7.09 -4.07 9.77
CA TRP A 96 -8.18 -5.02 9.99
C TRP A 96 -7.64 -6.40 10.35
N ALA A 97 -6.66 -6.92 9.61
CA ALA A 97 -6.10 -8.24 9.86
C ALA A 97 -5.46 -8.34 11.24
N LEU A 98 -4.64 -7.35 11.61
CA LEU A 98 -3.99 -7.27 12.92
C LEU A 98 -5.02 -7.20 14.06
N ALA A 99 -6.04 -6.34 13.93
CA ALA A 99 -7.11 -6.21 14.93
C ALA A 99 -7.94 -7.49 15.14
N HIS A 100 -7.99 -8.39 14.14
CA HIS A 100 -8.74 -9.65 14.20
C HIS A 100 -7.84 -10.88 14.42
N GLY A 101 -6.53 -10.70 14.60
CA GLY A 101 -5.58 -11.80 14.72
C GLY A 101 -5.47 -12.66 13.45
N VAL A 102 -5.82 -12.11 12.29
CA VAL A 102 -5.70 -12.77 10.99
C VAL A 102 -4.30 -12.53 10.43
N PRO A 103 -3.57 -13.57 9.98
CA PRO A 103 -2.28 -13.41 9.34
C PRO A 103 -2.34 -12.46 8.14
N VAL A 104 -1.43 -11.49 8.09
CA VAL A 104 -1.24 -10.58 6.96
C VAL A 104 0.15 -10.75 6.37
N ARG A 105 0.24 -10.81 5.03
CA ARG A 105 1.50 -11.00 4.29
C ARG A 105 1.55 -10.13 3.03
N PHE A 106 2.74 -9.68 2.69
CA PHE A 106 3.04 -8.97 1.46
C PHE A 106 3.30 -9.96 0.30
N ILE A 107 2.87 -9.62 -0.92
CA ILE A 107 2.89 -10.55 -2.06
C ILE A 107 3.53 -10.02 -3.35
N ASP A 108 4.11 -8.82 -3.35
CA ASP A 108 4.83 -8.35 -4.53
C ASP A 108 6.19 -9.03 -4.69
N LEU A 109 6.89 -8.69 -5.77
CA LEU A 109 8.29 -9.04 -5.93
C LEU A 109 9.15 -8.39 -4.83
N PRO A 110 10.29 -9.01 -4.50
CA PRO A 110 11.30 -8.43 -3.61
C PRO A 110 11.65 -6.99 -4.00
N ALA A 111 11.85 -6.13 -2.99
CA ALA A 111 12.17 -4.71 -3.20
C ALA A 111 13.38 -4.47 -4.13
N ALA A 112 14.32 -5.42 -4.17
CA ALA A 112 15.48 -5.39 -5.06
C ALA A 112 15.10 -5.23 -6.54
N HIS A 113 13.96 -5.77 -6.99
CA HIS A 113 13.50 -5.60 -8.36
C HIS A 113 13.08 -4.15 -8.66
N THR A 114 12.34 -3.52 -7.74
CA THR A 114 11.96 -2.11 -7.86
C THR A 114 13.18 -1.19 -7.82
N LEU A 115 14.14 -1.48 -6.92
CA LEU A 115 15.38 -0.72 -6.81
C LEU A 115 16.27 -0.84 -8.05
N ALA A 116 16.29 -2.00 -8.71
CA ALA A 116 17.02 -2.19 -9.96
C ALA A 116 16.42 -1.39 -11.11
N LEU A 117 15.09 -1.30 -11.20
CA LEU A 117 14.40 -0.52 -12.25
C LEU A 117 14.60 1.00 -12.09
N GLY A 118 14.68 1.50 -10.85
CA GLY A 118 14.94 2.92 -10.58
C GLY A 118 16.35 3.39 -10.97
N ALA A 119 17.30 2.46 -11.17
CA ALA A 119 18.65 2.79 -11.60
C ALA A 119 18.70 3.30 -13.06
N ASP A 120 17.74 2.90 -13.90
CA ASP A 120 17.69 3.31 -15.32
C ASP A 120 16.95 4.66 -15.52
N ASP A 121 16.18 5.12 -14.52
CA ASP A 121 15.41 6.37 -14.60
C ASP A 121 16.20 7.62 -14.13
N GLY A 122 17.41 7.44 -13.58
CA GLY A 122 18.28 8.50 -13.08
C GLY A 122 18.91 9.41 -14.15
N GLU A 123 18.59 9.22 -15.43
CA GLU A 123 19.17 9.93 -16.56
C GLU A 123 18.16 10.84 -17.29
N ARG A 124 17.11 11.28 -16.58
CA ARG A 124 16.31 12.43 -17.03
C ARG A 124 16.85 13.69 -16.35
N PRO A 125 17.55 14.58 -17.06
CA PRO A 125 18.03 15.82 -16.45
C PRO A 125 16.82 16.62 -15.96
N ASP A 126 16.91 17.11 -14.73
CA ASP A 126 16.03 18.13 -14.18
C ASP A 126 15.94 19.28 -15.19
N SER A 127 14.83 19.35 -15.91
CA SER A 127 14.51 20.54 -16.68
C SER A 127 14.22 21.64 -15.67
N GLU A 128 15.22 22.49 -15.44
CA GLU A 128 15.10 23.71 -14.66
C GLU A 128 13.85 24.49 -15.11
N PRO A 129 13.06 25.07 -14.18
CA PRO A 129 12.00 25.96 -14.58
C PRO A 129 12.63 27.20 -15.22
N ALA A 130 12.45 27.33 -16.52
CA ALA A 130 12.79 28.53 -17.27
C ALA A 130 12.10 29.74 -16.63
N GLY A 131 12.85 30.50 -15.83
CA GLY A 131 12.46 31.82 -15.38
C GLY A 131 12.36 32.74 -16.60
N SER A 132 11.16 32.87 -17.18
CA SER A 132 10.89 33.93 -18.14
C SER A 132 10.58 35.21 -17.37
N GLY A 133 11.46 36.19 -17.51
CA GLY A 133 11.52 37.39 -16.69
C GLY A 133 10.29 38.29 -16.77
N GLY A 134 9.92 38.83 -15.61
CA GLY A 134 9.11 40.04 -15.52
C GLY A 134 9.99 41.28 -15.74
N PRO A 135 9.57 42.26 -16.56
CA PRO A 135 10.37 43.46 -16.79
C PRO A 135 10.40 44.36 -15.56
N GLN A 136 11.61 44.83 -15.21
CA GLN A 136 11.86 45.75 -14.10
C GLN A 136 11.76 47.22 -14.55
N ALA A 137 10.82 47.93 -13.89
CA ALA A 137 10.80 49.33 -13.44
C ALA A 137 11.00 50.52 -14.41
N GLY A 138 10.16 51.54 -14.20
CA GLY A 138 10.50 52.93 -14.50
C GLY A 138 9.30 53.87 -14.62
N ALA A 139 8.78 54.37 -13.49
CA ALA A 139 8.11 55.68 -13.43
C ALA A 139 9.22 56.77 -13.46
N PRO A 140 8.96 58.07 -13.74
CA PRO A 140 7.78 58.88 -13.36
C PRO A 140 6.74 59.13 -14.46
#